data_AF-A0A522WEE7-F1
#
_entry.id   AF-A0A522WEE7-F1
#
_cell.length_a   1.000
_cell.length_b   1.000
_cell.length_c   1.000
_cell.angle_alpha   90.00
_cell.angle_beta   90.00
_cell.angle_gamma   90.00
#
_symmetry.space_group_name_H-M   'P 1'
#
loop_
_entity.id
_entity.type
_entity.pdbx_description
1 polymer ?
#
loop_
_entity_poly.entity_id
_entity_poly.type
_entity_poly.pdbx_seq_one_letter_code
_entity_poly.pdbx_strand_id
1 'polypeptide(L)'
;LQLANPDLCQSLEKLAKAGCRRIIIIPFFLFVGNHVSRDIPEIIEREKKRYPDIRFIYAENLGADSRIADIVADKIKENMHEAN
;
A
#
# COMPACT_ATOMS: atom_id res chain seq x y z
N LEU A 1 -11.55 -0.24 4.74
CA LEU A 1 -10.53 0.48 3.94
C LEU A 1 -10.87 0.27 2.47
N GLN A 2 -11.83 1.04 1.95
CA GLN A 2 -12.52 0.79 0.67
C GLN A 2 -13.41 1.99 0.29
N LEU A 3 -13.12 3.18 0.83
CA LEU A 3 -14.01 4.34 0.77
C LEU A 3 -13.48 5.44 -0.16
N ALA A 4 -12.30 5.23 -0.77
CA ALA A 4 -11.67 6.18 -1.68
C ALA A 4 -11.59 5.57 -3.08
N ASN A 5 -11.94 6.37 -4.08
CA ASN A 5 -11.78 6.03 -5.48
C ASN A 5 -10.51 6.70 -6.04
N PRO A 6 -9.81 6.07 -6.99
CA PRO A 6 -10.05 4.71 -7.48
C PRO A 6 -9.71 3.64 -6.45
N ASP A 7 -10.48 2.56 -6.42
CA ASP A 7 -10.09 1.37 -5.65
C ASP A 7 -8.88 0.65 -6.28
N LEU A 8 -8.39 -0.41 -5.61
CA LEU A 8 -7.24 -1.17 -6.11
C LEU A 8 -7.49 -1.76 -7.51
N CYS A 9 -8.67 -2.32 -7.76
CA CYS A 9 -8.98 -2.96 -9.04
C CYS A 9 -9.03 -1.93 -10.17
N GLN A 10 -9.70 -0.80 -9.92
CA GLN A 10 -9.79 0.33 -10.84
C GLN A 10 -8.40 0.92 -11.13
N SER A 11 -7.54 1.01 -10.11
CA SER A 11 -6.16 1.48 -10.26
C SER A 11 -5.33 0.53 -11.12
N LEU A 12 -5.42 -0.78 -10.87
CA LEU A 12 -4.72 -1.80 -11.65
C LEU A 12 -5.21 -1.84 -13.10
N GLU A 13 -6.52 -1.73 -13.34
CA GLU A 13 -7.09 -1.64 -14.68
C GLU A 13 -6.59 -0.40 -15.43
N LYS A 14 -6.52 0.75 -14.76
CA LYS A 14 -6.00 1.99 -15.34
C LYS A 14 -4.52 1.83 -15.76
N LEU A 15 -3.70 1.22 -14.90
CA LEU A 15 -2.29 0.94 -15.21
C LEU A 15 -2.13 -0.07 -16.34
N ALA A 16 -2.96 -1.12 -16.38
CA ALA A 16 -2.97 -2.09 -17.46
C ALA A 16 -3.31 -1.43 -18.80
N LYS A 17 -4.36 -0.59 -18.84
CA LYS A 17 -4.73 0.18 -20.04
C LYS A 17 -3.66 1.18 -20.48
N ALA A 18 -2.85 1.68 -19.56
CA ALA A 18 -1.72 2.54 -19.86
C ALA A 18 -0.49 1.77 -20.40
N GLY A 19 -0.56 0.43 -20.52
CA GLY A 19 0.52 -0.40 -21.07
C GLY A 19 1.60 -0.77 -20.05
N CYS A 20 1.36 -0.57 -18.75
CA CYS A 20 2.32 -0.99 -17.71
C CYS A 20 2.48 -2.51 -17.69
N ARG A 21 3.71 -3.00 -17.81
CA ARG A 21 4.03 -4.45 -17.80
C ARG A 21 4.54 -4.94 -16.45
N ARG A 22 4.77 -4.02 -15.50
CA ARG A 22 5.25 -4.32 -14.15
C ARG A 22 4.59 -3.37 -13.17
N ILE A 23 3.95 -3.92 -12.15
CA ILE A 23 3.24 -3.14 -11.12
C ILE A 23 3.74 -3.61 -9.75
N ILE A 24 4.26 -2.68 -8.96
CA ILE A 24 4.71 -2.92 -7.58
C ILE A 24 3.67 -2.32 -6.65
N ILE A 25 3.20 -3.13 -5.70
CA ILE A 25 2.15 -2.77 -4.75
C ILE A 25 2.76 -2.83 -3.36
N ILE A 26 2.87 -1.67 -2.72
CA ILE A 26 3.37 -1.51 -1.35
C ILE A 26 2.19 -1.11 -0.46
N PRO A 27 1.75 -1.95 0.49
CA PRO A 27 0.67 -1.59 1.40
C PRO A 27 1.09 -0.46 2.34
N PHE A 28 0.32 0.62 2.36
CA PHE A 28 0.49 1.71 3.32
C PHE A 28 -0.11 1.33 4.69
N PHE A 29 0.53 0.37 5.36
CA PHE A 29 0.13 -0.15 6.67
C PHE A 29 1.35 -0.32 7.56
N LEU A 30 1.24 0.11 8.83
CA LEU A 30 2.28 -0.14 9.83
C LEU A 30 2.22 -1.55 10.40
N PHE A 31 1.01 -2.11 10.53
CA PHE A 31 0.80 -3.43 11.11
C PHE A 31 0.18 -4.40 10.11
N VAL A 32 0.50 -5.68 10.27
CA VAL A 32 -0.08 -6.75 9.46
C VAL A 32 -1.43 -7.15 10.07
N GLY A 33 -2.51 -6.85 9.35
CA GLY A 33 -3.85 -7.36 9.63
C GLY A 33 -4.42 -8.09 8.40
N ASN A 34 -5.68 -8.52 8.47
CA ASN A 34 -6.33 -9.29 7.39
C ASN A 34 -6.25 -8.62 6.01
N HIS A 35 -6.30 -7.29 5.94
CA HIS A 35 -6.13 -6.56 4.67
C HIS A 35 -4.77 -6.83 4.00
N VAL A 36 -3.69 -6.81 4.78
CA VAL A 36 -2.32 -7.01 4.26
C VAL A 36 -2.06 -8.48 3.97
N SER A 37 -2.58 -9.39 4.81
CA SER A 37 -2.28 -10.82 4.74
C SER A 37 -3.23 -11.64 3.86
N ARG A 38 -4.43 -11.14 3.56
CA ARG A 38 -5.47 -11.88 2.81
C ARG A 38 -6.12 -11.06 1.71
N ASP A 39 -6.81 -9.97 2.07
CA ASP A 39 -7.74 -9.32 1.13
C ASP A 39 -7.02 -8.72 -0.09
N ILE A 40 -5.90 -8.02 0.12
CA ILE A 40 -5.12 -7.44 -0.98
C ILE A 40 -4.46 -8.54 -1.84
N PRO A 41 -3.77 -9.54 -1.26
CA PRO A 41 -3.28 -10.70 -2.01
C PRO A 41 -4.35 -11.37 -2.88
N GLU A 42 -5.55 -11.62 -2.35
CA GLU A 42 -6.65 -12.24 -3.10
C GLU A 42 -7.07 -11.41 -4.31
N ILE A 43 -7.17 -10.09 -4.16
CA ILE A 43 -7.46 -9.18 -5.28
C ILE A 43 -6.33 -9.28 -6.32
N ILE A 44 -5.07 -9.26 -5.90
CA ILE A 44 -3.92 -9.34 -6.80
C ILE A 44 -3.92 -10.67 -7.59
N GLU A 45 -4.21 -11.80 -6.94
CA GLU A 45 -4.31 -13.10 -7.62
C GLU A 45 -5.43 -13.14 -8.65
N ARG A 46 -6.55 -12.44 -8.41
CA ARG A 46 -7.61 -12.29 -9.42
C ARG A 46 -7.14 -11.43 -10.59
N GLU A 47 -6.52 -10.28 -10.34
CA GLU A 47 -6.06 -9.38 -11.42
C GLU A 47 -4.90 -9.97 -12.23
N LYS A 48 -4.04 -10.81 -11.63
CA LYS A 48 -3.03 -11.59 -12.35
C LYS A 48 -3.65 -12.49 -13.43
N LYS A 49 -4.79 -13.10 -13.16
CA LYS A 49 -5.52 -13.93 -14.14
C LYS A 49 -6.13 -13.07 -15.25
N ARG A 50 -6.57 -11.85 -14.93
CA ARG A 50 -7.13 -10.90 -15.89
C ARG A 50 -6.07 -10.27 -16.79
N TYR A 51 -4.86 -10.09 -16.28
CA TYR A 51 -3.74 -9.43 -16.98
C TYR A 51 -2.46 -10.30 -16.92
N PRO A 52 -2.43 -11.45 -17.63
CA PRO A 52 -1.32 -12.41 -17.54
C PRO A 52 0.03 -11.86 -18.01
N ASP A 53 0.02 -10.84 -18.88
CA ASP A 53 1.24 -10.20 -19.40
C ASP A 53 1.86 -9.17 -18.45
N ILE A 54 1.21 -8.87 -17.32
CA ILE A 54 1.67 -7.92 -16.33
C ILE A 54 2.30 -8.65 -15.15
N ARG A 55 3.54 -8.27 -14.82
CA ARG A 55 4.21 -8.76 -13.61
C ARG A 55 3.76 -7.95 -12.39
N PHE A 56 2.92 -8.55 -11.55
CA PHE A 56 2.53 -7.99 -10.26
C PHE A 56 3.51 -8.40 -9.16
N ILE A 57 3.95 -7.43 -8.36
CA ILE A 57 4.86 -7.63 -7.23
C ILE A 57 4.18 -7.05 -6.00
N TYR A 58 3.83 -7.91 -5.05
CA TYR A 58 3.33 -7.49 -3.75
C TYR A 58 4.51 -7.41 -2.78
N ALA A 59 4.80 -6.21 -2.31
CA ALA A 59 5.91 -5.95 -1.40
C ALA A 59 5.44 -5.94 0.05
N GLU A 60 6.39 -5.95 0.98
CA GLU A 60 6.11 -5.78 2.40
C GLU A 60 5.44 -4.42 2.66
N ASN A 61 4.55 -4.40 3.66
CA ASN A 61 3.98 -3.16 4.16
C ASN A 61 5.06 -2.33 4.87
N LEU A 62 4.77 -1.06 5.17
CA LEU A 62 5.73 -0.16 5.80
C LEU A 62 6.38 -0.73 7.07
N GLY A 63 5.59 -1.42 7.89
CA GLY A 63 6.10 -2.19 9.02
C GLY A 63 6.87 -1.34 10.04
N ALA A 64 7.80 -2.01 10.73
CA ALA A 64 8.76 -1.35 11.59
C ALA A 64 9.94 -0.86 10.75
N ASP A 65 10.00 0.45 10.52
CA ASP A 65 11.07 1.12 9.78
C ASP A 65 11.55 2.33 10.58
N SER A 66 12.87 2.54 10.65
CA SER A 66 13.45 3.65 11.44
C SER A 66 12.95 5.01 10.98
N ARG A 67 12.68 5.18 9.68
CA ARG A 67 12.17 6.44 9.12
C ARG A 67 10.76 6.75 9.62
N ILE A 68 9.94 5.72 9.89
CA ILE A 68 8.63 5.91 10.51
C ILE A 68 8.78 6.33 11.98
N ALA A 69 9.75 5.73 12.69
CA ALA A 69 10.05 6.12 14.07
C ALA A 69 10.54 7.58 14.15
N ASP A 70 11.36 8.03 13.20
CA ASP A 70 11.84 9.41 13.13
C ASP A 70 10.67 10.40 12.96
N ILE A 71 9.70 10.10 12.08
CA ILE A 71 8.50 10.93 11.91
C ILE A 71 7.71 11.05 13.22
N VAL A 72 7.59 9.97 13.99
CA VAL A 72 6.91 10.00 15.30
C VAL A 72 7.72 10.82 16.30
N ALA A 73 9.04 10.66 16.33
CA ALA A 73 9.91 11.43 17.21
C ALA A 73 9.82 12.94 16.92
N ASP A 74 9.78 13.34 15.65
CA ASP A 74 9.65 14.76 15.27
C ASP A 74 8.29 15.33 15.67
N LYS A 75 7.19 14.58 15.45
CA LYS A 75 5.87 14.98 15.96
C LYS A 75 5.84 15.18 17.46
N ILE A 76 6.51 14.32 18.23
CA ILE A 76 6.61 14.49 19.68
C ILE A 76 7.32 15.81 20.00
N LYS A 77 8.49 16.08 19.40
CA LYS A 77 9.24 17.32 19.61
C LYS A 77 8.42 18.57 19.28
N GLU A 78 7.70 18.56 18.15
CA GLU A 78 6.82 19.67 17.74
C GLU A 78 5.79 20.01 18.81
N ASN A 79 5.20 18.99 19.44
CA ASN A 79 4.14 19.16 20.44
C ASN A 79 4.68 19.32 21.88
N MET A 80 5.97 19.11 22.12
CA MET A 80 6.61 19.39 23.42
C MET A 80 6.72 20.90 23.72
N HIS A 81 6.54 21.76 22.71
CA HIS A 81 6.57 23.20 22.87
C HIS A 81 5.21 23.84 23.22
N GLU A 82 4.11 23.06 23.26
CA GLU A 82 2.77 23.57 23.62
C GLU A 82 2.47 23.58 25.13
N ALA A 83 3.44 23.21 25.98
CA ALA A 83 3.31 23.34 27.43
C ALA A 83 3.87 24.69 27.91
N ASN A 84 3.08 25.75 27.75
CA ASN A 84 3.20 27.01 28.50
C ASN A 84 1.81 27.59 28.77
#